data_AF-A0A3B0P4F8-F1
#
_entry.id   AF-A0A3B0P4F8-F1
#
_cell.length_a   1.000
_cell.length_b   1.000
_cell.length_c   1.000
_cell.angle_alpha   90.00
_cell.angle_beta   90.00
_cell.angle_gamma   90.00
#
_symmetry.space_group_name_H-M   'P 1'
#
loop_
_entity.id
_entity.type
_entity.pdbx_description
1 polymer ?
#
loop_
_entity_poly.entity_id
_entity_poly.type
_entity_poly.pdbx_seq_one_letter_code
_entity_poly.pdbx_strand_id
1 'polypeptide(L)'
;MEQKNQLSEKWEEFFVLKNEVYKMIEEKIKKQEIKRQNEAFITIKTDSEFIKSLPLTKLLMVAKVSIGNEFKIEKLPSEKCLRCW
;
A
#
# COMPACT_ATOMS: atom_id res chain seq x y z
N MET A 1 28.51 -9.63 -9.15
CA MET A 1 27.40 -10.43 -8.57
C MET A 1 26.70 -9.69 -7.41
N GLU A 2 27.34 -8.74 -6.74
CA GLU A 2 26.76 -8.00 -5.59
C GLU A 2 25.49 -7.18 -5.90
N GLN A 3 25.35 -6.60 -7.09
CA GLN A 3 24.19 -5.74 -7.40
C GLN A 3 22.84 -6.49 -7.45
N LYS A 4 22.84 -7.79 -7.79
CA LYS A 4 21.60 -8.59 -7.84
C LYS A 4 21.01 -8.79 -6.43
N ASN A 5 21.86 -8.94 -5.42
CA ASN A 5 21.41 -9.21 -4.05
C ASN A 5 20.75 -7.97 -3.43
N GLN A 6 21.37 -6.79 -3.60
CA GLN A 6 20.83 -5.53 -3.04
C GLN A 6 19.47 -5.12 -3.65
N LEU A 7 19.28 -5.35 -4.95
CA LEU A 7 17.99 -5.07 -5.58
C LEU A 7 16.93 -6.05 -5.09
N SER A 8 17.28 -7.33 -4.95
CA SER A 8 16.38 -8.35 -4.41
C SER A 8 15.94 -8.03 -2.99
N GLU A 9 16.86 -7.59 -2.12
CA GLU A 9 16.57 -7.21 -0.73
C GLU A 9 15.61 -6.02 -0.64
N LYS A 10 15.78 -5.00 -1.48
CA LYS A 10 14.86 -3.86 -1.56
C LYS A 10 13.46 -4.28 -1.97
N TRP A 11 13.35 -5.15 -2.97
CA TRP A 11 12.05 -5.66 -3.40
C TRP A 11 11.43 -6.59 -2.37
N GLU A 12 12.23 -7.38 -1.64
CA GLU A 12 11.76 -8.18 -0.52
C GLU A 12 11.10 -7.30 0.54
N GLU A 13 11.72 -6.18 0.91
CA GLU A 13 11.13 -5.19 1.82
C GLU A 13 9.75 -4.73 1.32
N PHE A 14 9.63 -4.41 0.03
CA PHE A 14 8.34 -4.04 -0.56
C PHE A 14 7.32 -5.18 -0.52
N PHE A 15 7.73 -6.43 -0.75
CA PHE A 15 6.81 -7.57 -0.72
C PHE A 15 6.30 -7.86 0.69
N VAL A 16 7.15 -7.70 1.72
CA VAL A 16 6.71 -7.80 3.12
C VAL A 16 5.63 -6.74 3.41
N LEU A 17 5.90 -5.48 3.06
CA LEU A 17 4.93 -4.39 3.22
C LEU A 17 3.63 -4.65 2.46
N LYS A 18 3.72 -5.11 1.20
CA LYS A 18 2.55 -5.41 0.36
C LYS A 18 1.67 -6.49 0.99
N ASN A 19 2.28 -7.55 1.51
CA ASN A 19 1.55 -8.64 2.15
C ASN A 19 0.81 -8.17 3.40
N GLU A 20 1.46 -7.33 4.23
CA GLU A 20 0.83 -6.73 5.41
C GLU A 20 -0.36 -5.84 5.03
N VAL A 21 -0.17 -4.94 4.07
CA VAL A 21 -1.23 -4.08 3.53
C VAL A 21 -2.41 -4.93 3.06
N TYR A 22 -2.16 -5.97 2.26
CA TYR A 22 -3.21 -6.77 1.65
C TYR A 22 -4.00 -7.54 2.71
N LYS A 23 -3.30 -8.10 3.71
CA LYS A 23 -3.94 -8.76 4.85
C LYS A 23 -4.88 -7.80 5.59
N MET A 24 -4.43 -6.59 5.91
CA MET A 24 -5.26 -5.62 6.61
C MET A 24 -6.46 -5.13 5.78
N ILE A 25 -6.29 -4.95 4.47
CA ILE A 25 -7.41 -4.63 3.57
C ILE A 25 -8.44 -5.76 3.57
N GLU A 26 -7.98 -7.01 3.50
CA GLU A 26 -8.88 -8.17 3.56
C GLU A 26 -9.69 -8.20 4.86
N GLU A 27 -9.05 -7.93 6.01
CA GLU A 27 -9.74 -7.82 7.30
C GLU A 27 -10.80 -6.71 7.31
N LYS A 28 -10.47 -5.54 6.73
CA LYS A 28 -11.41 -4.41 6.59
C LYS A 28 -12.57 -4.75 5.66
N ILE A 29 -12.33 -5.50 4.59
CA ILE A 29 -13.37 -5.99 3.68
C ILE A 29 -14.29 -6.98 4.39
N LYS A 30 -13.74 -7.93 5.17
CA LYS A 30 -14.53 -8.87 5.98
C LYS A 30 -15.42 -8.16 7.00
N LYS A 31 -14.93 -7.05 7.57
CA LYS A 31 -15.69 -6.16 8.48
C LYS A 31 -16.66 -5.21 7.76
N GLN A 32 -16.72 -5.24 6.42
CA GLN A 32 -17.52 -4.35 5.59
C GLN A 32 -17.19 -2.84 5.75
N GLU A 33 -16.03 -2.51 6.32
CA GLU A 33 -15.56 -1.12 6.47
C GLU A 33 -15.13 -0.55 5.11
N ILE A 34 -14.65 -1.42 4.22
CA ILE A 34 -14.23 -1.11 2.85
C ILE A 34 -14.86 -2.16 1.93
N LYS A 35 -15.32 -1.77 0.73
CA LYS A 35 -15.91 -2.75 -0.21
C LYS A 35 -14.86 -3.39 -1.12
N ARG A 36 -13.83 -2.64 -1.49
CA ARG A 36 -12.79 -3.03 -2.46
C ARG A 36 -11.46 -2.37 -2.11
N GLN A 37 -10.36 -3.00 -2.48
CA GLN A 37 -9.00 -2.50 -2.26
C GLN A 37 -8.78 -1.08 -2.81
N ASN A 38 -9.37 -0.76 -3.97
CA ASN A 38 -9.27 0.55 -4.62
C ASN A 38 -10.00 1.69 -3.86
N GLU A 39 -10.70 1.39 -2.77
CA GLU A 39 -11.29 2.38 -1.86
C GLU A 39 -10.38 2.71 -0.67
N ALA A 40 -9.29 1.95 -0.48
CA ALA A 40 -8.43 2.10 0.68
C ALA A 40 -7.51 3.32 0.56
N PHE A 41 -7.45 4.10 1.63
CA PHE A 41 -6.43 5.12 1.88
C PHE A 41 -5.45 4.55 2.89
N ILE A 42 -4.17 4.54 2.54
CA ILE A 42 -3.12 3.96 3.36
C ILE A 42 -2.18 5.05 3.84
N THR A 43 -1.92 5.08 5.15
CA THR A 43 -0.76 5.76 5.72
C THR A 43 0.28 4.71 6.08
N ILE A 44 1.50 4.88 5.58
CA ILE A 44 2.62 3.96 5.81
C ILE A 44 3.66 4.68 6.65
N LYS A 45 4.02 4.05 7.77
CA LYS A 45 5.19 4.42 8.55
C LYS A 45 6.38 3.61 8.05
N THR A 46 7.36 4.28 7.45
CA THR A 46 8.60 3.65 7.00
C THR A 46 9.73 4.66 6.95
N ASP A 47 10.93 4.22 7.33
CA ASP A 47 12.17 4.97 7.19
C ASP A 47 12.90 4.66 5.87
N SER A 48 12.41 3.68 5.08
CA SER A 48 13.04 3.26 3.84
C SER A 48 12.83 4.26 2.70
N GLU A 49 13.92 4.90 2.28
CA GLU A 49 13.94 5.78 1.11
C GLU A 49 13.55 5.05 -0.18
N PHE A 50 13.84 3.75 -0.27
CA PHE A 50 13.40 2.94 -1.40
C PHE A 50 11.88 2.88 -1.47
N ILE A 51 11.21 2.51 -0.38
CA ILE A 51 9.74 2.44 -0.32
C ILE A 51 9.13 3.81 -0.62
N LYS A 52 9.65 4.89 -0.05
CA LYS A 52 9.19 6.27 -0.30
C LYS A 52 9.32 6.69 -1.77
N SER A 53 10.31 6.16 -2.49
CA SER A 53 10.54 6.48 -3.91
C SER A 53 9.58 5.76 -4.88
N LEU A 54 8.89 4.71 -4.44
CA LEU A 54 8.05 3.89 -5.31
C LEU A 54 6.69 4.54 -5.59
N PRO A 55 6.07 4.26 -6.76
CA PRO A 55 4.69 4.64 -7.05
C PRO A 55 3.69 3.74 -6.31
N LEU A 56 3.70 3.80 -4.97
CA LEU A 56 3.01 2.85 -4.07
C LEU A 56 1.51 2.75 -4.33
N THR A 57 0.82 3.85 -4.64
CA THR A 57 -0.61 3.83 -4.97
C THR A 57 -0.92 2.86 -6.12
N LYS A 58 -0.06 2.81 -7.15
CA LYS A 58 -0.22 1.90 -8.29
C LYS A 58 0.18 0.47 -7.93
N LEU A 59 1.32 0.32 -7.25
CA LEU A 59 1.86 -0.99 -6.88
C LEU A 59 0.98 -1.74 -5.87
N LEU A 60 0.29 -1.01 -4.99
CA LEU A 60 -0.65 -1.53 -4.00
C LEU A 60 -2.11 -1.46 -4.47
N MET A 61 -2.39 -0.94 -5.67
CA MET A 61 -3.74 -0.85 -6.25
C MET A 61 -4.80 -0.23 -5.32
N VAL A 62 -4.43 0.85 -4.62
CA VAL A 62 -5.29 1.52 -3.63
C VAL A 62 -5.68 2.92 -4.09
N ALA A 63 -6.60 3.59 -3.36
CA ALA A 63 -7.02 4.95 -3.71
C ALA A 63 -5.87 5.95 -3.54
N LYS A 64 -5.14 5.85 -2.43
CA LYS A 64 -4.02 6.74 -2.10
C LYS A 64 -3.09 6.11 -1.07
N VAL A 65 -1.80 6.41 -1.20
CA VAL A 65 -0.79 6.15 -0.17
C VAL A 65 -0.20 7.47 0.32
N SER A 66 0.02 7.59 1.61
CA SER A 66 0.69 8.73 2.27
C SER A 66 1.75 8.19 3.23
N ILE A 67 2.86 8.92 3.39
CA ILE A 67 3.91 8.60 4.36
C ILE A 67 3.61 9.37 5.64
N GLY A 68 3.66 8.70 6.79
CA GLY A 68 3.30 9.30 8.08
C GLY A 68 3.91 8.56 9.27
N ASN A 69 3.40 8.88 10.47
CA ASN A 69 3.96 8.40 11.73
C ASN A 69 3.35 7.08 12.22
N GLU A 70 2.29 6.61 11.58
CA GLU A 70 1.57 5.39 11.91
C GLU A 70 1.23 4.58 10.65
N PHE A 71 1.08 3.26 10.83
CA PHE A 71 0.53 2.40 9.79
C PHE A 71 -0.98 2.33 9.94
N LYS A 72 -1.72 2.81 8.93
CA LYS A 72 -3.18 2.94 9.00
C LYS A 72 -3.82 2.68 7.65
N ILE A 73 -4.95 1.97 7.67
CA ILE A 73 -5.80 1.76 6.50
C ILE A 73 -7.21 2.21 6.84
N GLU A 74 -7.73 3.14 6.04
CA GLU A 74 -9.06 3.72 6.23
C GLU A 74 -9.79 3.96 4.92
N LYS A 75 -11.11 4.12 5.01
CA LYS A 75 -11.94 4.63 3.92
C LYS A 75 -12.18 6.10 4.14
N LEU A 76 -11.80 6.92 3.18
CA LEU A 76 -12.16 8.35 3.17
C LEU A 76 -13.28 8.60 2.16
N PRO A 77 -14.06 9.69 2.34
CA PRO A 77 -14.96 10.16 1.30
C PRO A 77 -14.17 10.40 0.00
N SER A 78 -14.53 9.67 -1.05
CA SER A 78 -13.92 9.81 -2.37
C SER A 78 -14.94 9.50 -3.46
N GLU A 79 -14.80 10.17 -4.59
CA GLU A 79 -15.61 9.88 -5.77
C GLU A 79 -14.94 8.77 -6.59
N LYS A 80 -15.75 7.77 -6.96
CA LYS A 80 -15.30 6.69 -7.83
C LYS A 80 -14.98 7.24 -9.23
N CYS A 81 -13.73 7.08 -9.67
CA CYS A 81 -13.37 7.24 -11.08
C CYS A 81 -13.97 6.08 -11.90
N LEU A 82 -14.84 6.38 -12.87
CA LEU A 82 -15.45 5.34 -13.73
C LEU A 82 -14.51 4.79 -14.81
N ARG A 83 -13.37 5.45 -15.06
CA ARG A 83 -12.42 5.10 -16.12
C ARG A 83 -11.19 4.34 -15.64
N CYS A 84 -10.70 4.72 -14.46
CA CYS A 84 -9.38 4.36 -13.97
C CYS A 84 -9.40 3.41 -12.77
N TRP A 85 -10.61 3.00 -12.36
CA TRP A 85 -10.80 1.84 -11.51
C TRP A 85 -10.84 0.56 -12.33
#